data_AF-A0A2S8FZX0-F1
#
_entry.id   AF-A0A2S8FZX0-F1
#
_cell.length_a   1.000
_cell.length_b   1.000
_cell.length_c   1.000
_cell.angle_alpha   90.00
_cell.angle_beta   90.00
_cell.angle_gamma   90.00
#
_symmetry.space_group_name_H-M   'P 1'
#
loop_
_entity.id
_entity.type
_entity.pdbx_description
1 polymer ?
#
loop_
_entity_poly.entity_id
_entity_poly.type
_entity_poly.pdbx_seq_one_letter_code
_entity_poly.pdbx_strand_id
1 'polypeptide(L)'
;MDEFFISISRIVDSYVQHFANDDVESWRREHLGDGYPTTVSPGDMIHDLLVTQFLDLTLAAVECDECGRLWFQEKPNTNRYHAYVPEVDAEKRTKKLGDFKSQDER
;
A
#
# COMPACT_ATOMS: atom_id res chain seq x y z
N MET A 1 -3.24 -14.58 -9.55
CA MET A 1 -4.30 -14.60 -8.51
C MET A 1 -4.07 -15.75 -7.55
N ASP A 2 -3.85 -16.97 -8.05
CA ASP A 2 -3.50 -18.12 -7.22
C ASP A 2 -2.24 -17.91 -6.38
N GLU A 3 -1.18 -17.30 -6.95
CA GLU A 3 0.06 -17.00 -6.20
C GLU A 3 -0.17 -16.07 -5.00
N PHE A 4 -1.12 -15.14 -5.09
CA PHE A 4 -1.48 -14.26 -3.98
C PHE A 4 -2.10 -15.06 -2.84
N PHE A 5 -3.11 -15.90 -3.13
CA PHE A 5 -3.74 -16.72 -2.10
C PHE A 5 -2.79 -17.79 -1.52
N ILE A 6 -1.89 -18.35 -2.34
CA ILE A 6 -0.82 -19.24 -1.86
C ILE A 6 0.10 -18.49 -0.89
N SER A 7 0.45 -17.23 -1.20
CA SER A 7 1.26 -16.39 -0.32
C SER A 7 0.56 -16.10 1.01
N ILE A 8 -0.75 -15.80 0.99
CA ILE A 8 -1.57 -15.64 2.20
C ILE A 8 -1.49 -16.90 3.07
N SER A 9 -1.73 -18.08 2.49
CA SER A 9 -1.68 -19.34 3.22
C SER A 9 -0.31 -19.56 3.86
N ARG A 10 0.79 -19.25 3.15
CA ARG A 10 2.15 -19.37 3.70
C ARG A 10 2.40 -18.46 4.89
N ILE A 11 1.92 -17.21 4.86
CA ILE A 11 2.04 -16.27 6.00
C ILE A 11 1.31 -16.84 7.21
N VAL A 12 0.07 -17.30 7.03
CA VAL A 12 -0.76 -17.83 8.10
C VAL A 12 -0.16 -19.11 8.67
N ASP A 13 0.26 -20.04 7.81
CA ASP A 13 0.88 -21.31 8.24
C ASP A 13 2.19 -21.05 8.99
N SER A 14 3.02 -20.12 8.51
CA SER A 14 4.26 -19.71 9.17
C SER A 14 4.00 -19.13 10.57
N TYR A 15 2.99 -18.26 10.69
CA TYR A 15 2.56 -17.72 11.98
C TYR A 15 2.10 -18.84 12.93
N VAL A 16 1.24 -19.74 12.46
CA VAL A 16 0.70 -20.85 13.26
C VAL A 16 1.82 -21.78 13.76
N GLN A 17 2.82 -22.06 12.93
CA GLN A 17 4.00 -22.86 13.32
C GLN A 17 4.79 -22.18 14.45
N HIS A 18 5.06 -20.88 14.34
CA HIS A 18 5.76 -20.15 15.39
C HIS A 18 4.93 -20.03 16.66
N PHE A 19 3.62 -19.83 16.53
CA PHE A 19 2.70 -19.84 17.67
C PHE A 19 2.71 -21.19 18.40
N ALA A 20 2.69 -22.31 17.68
CA ALA A 20 2.76 -23.65 18.27
C ALA A 20 4.09 -23.92 19.00
N ASN A 21 5.15 -23.20 18.64
CA ASN A 21 6.48 -23.31 19.23
C ASN A 21 6.78 -22.24 20.30
N ASP A 22 5.80 -21.40 20.67
CA ASP A 22 5.96 -20.25 21.57
C ASP A 22 7.03 -19.24 21.07
N ASP A 23 7.19 -19.11 19.76
CA ASP A 23 8.25 -18.33 19.09
C ASP A 23 7.69 -17.22 18.17
N VAL A 24 6.53 -16.66 18.52
CA VAL A 24 5.89 -15.59 17.73
C VAL A 24 6.75 -14.34 17.61
N GLU A 25 7.57 -14.04 18.62
CA GLU A 25 8.46 -12.88 18.58
C GLU A 25 9.55 -12.99 17.50
N SER A 26 10.04 -14.20 17.22
CA SER A 26 10.99 -14.40 16.12
C SER A 26 10.31 -14.23 14.78
N TRP A 27 9.10 -14.78 14.62
CA TRP A 27 8.29 -14.57 13.43
C TRP A 27 8.01 -13.09 13.15
N ARG A 28 7.63 -12.34 14.19
CA ARG A 28 7.37 -10.89 14.10
C ARG A 28 8.60 -10.14 13.61
N ARG A 29 9.78 -10.39 14.19
CA ARG A 29 11.03 -9.75 13.76
C ARG A 29 11.39 -10.09 12.32
N GLU A 30 11.22 -11.34 11.91
CA GLU A 30 11.52 -11.79 10.55
C GLU A 30 10.63 -11.11 9.50
N HIS A 31 9.33 -10.99 9.77
CA HIS A 31 8.35 -10.53 8.77
C HIS A 31 8.05 -9.03 8.84
N LEU A 32 8.10 -8.43 10.03
CA LEU A 32 7.71 -7.03 10.29
C LEU A 32 8.91 -6.15 10.72
N GLY A 33 10.05 -6.76 11.04
CA GLY A 33 11.26 -6.06 11.48
C GLY A 33 11.29 -5.72 12.98
N ASP A 34 12.49 -5.36 13.45
CA ASP A 34 12.75 -5.10 14.88
C ASP A 34 11.98 -3.89 15.44
N GLY A 35 11.66 -2.92 14.58
CA GLY A 35 10.94 -1.70 14.95
C GLY A 35 9.42 -1.84 15.09
N TYR A 36 8.86 -2.99 14.73
CA TYR A 36 7.41 -3.20 14.79
C TYR A 36 6.91 -3.30 16.24
N PRO A 37 5.76 -2.73 16.62
CA PRO A 37 5.32 -2.71 18.01
C PRO A 37 4.97 -4.12 18.55
N THR A 38 5.31 -4.39 19.81
CA THR A 38 5.12 -5.72 20.45
C THR A 38 3.73 -5.95 21.01
N THR A 39 2.91 -4.91 21.14
CA THR A 39 1.57 -4.98 21.74
C THR A 39 0.45 -5.18 20.72
N VAL A 40 0.81 -5.44 19.47
CA VAL A 40 -0.14 -5.57 18.35
C VAL A 40 -0.73 -6.97 18.35
N SER A 41 -2.02 -7.07 18.04
CA SER A 41 -2.68 -8.38 18.00
C SER A 41 -2.14 -9.22 16.83
N PRO A 42 -2.19 -10.56 16.93
CA PRO A 42 -1.87 -11.44 15.80
C PRO A 42 -2.63 -11.11 14.52
N GLY A 43 -3.91 -10.79 14.65
CA GLY A 43 -4.76 -10.43 13.52
C GLY A 43 -4.27 -9.18 12.80
N ASP A 44 -3.86 -8.16 13.56
CA ASP A 44 -3.34 -6.91 13.00
C ASP A 44 -1.96 -7.10 12.36
N MET A 45 -1.08 -7.92 12.97
CA MET A 45 0.21 -8.28 12.36
C MET A 45 0.05 -8.96 11.00
N ILE A 46 -0.85 -9.95 10.93
CA ILE A 46 -1.16 -10.63 9.67
C ILE A 46 -1.78 -9.65 8.69
N HIS A 47 -2.75 -8.84 9.12
CA HIS A 47 -3.37 -7.81 8.30
C HIS A 47 -2.34 -6.89 7.64
N ASP A 48 -1.34 -6.41 8.37
CA ASP A 48 -0.33 -5.49 7.84
C ASP A 48 0.56 -6.14 6.77
N LEU A 49 0.91 -7.42 6.94
CA LEU A 49 1.58 -8.20 5.90
C LEU A 49 0.70 -8.38 4.66
N LEU A 50 -0.59 -8.66 4.85
CA LEU A 50 -1.54 -8.83 3.75
C LEU A 50 -1.75 -7.53 2.98
N VAL A 51 -1.85 -6.40 3.66
CA VAL A 51 -1.95 -5.08 3.04
C VAL A 51 -0.68 -4.79 2.23
N THR A 52 0.49 -5.09 2.78
CA THR A 52 1.77 -4.90 2.06
C THR A 52 1.78 -5.71 0.75
N GLN A 53 1.45 -7.00 0.81
CA GLN A 53 1.39 -7.83 -0.40
C GLN A 53 0.31 -7.39 -1.39
N PHE A 54 -0.82 -6.90 -0.89
CA PHE A 54 -1.87 -6.35 -1.75
C PHE A 54 -1.41 -5.07 -2.45
N LEU A 55 -0.69 -4.19 -1.74
CA LEU A 55 -0.14 -2.97 -2.31
C LEU A 55 0.91 -3.25 -3.39
N ASP A 56 1.70 -4.33 -3.27
CA ASP A 56 2.61 -4.78 -4.32
C ASP A 56 1.90 -5.21 -5.62
N LEU A 57 0.58 -5.46 -5.56
CA LEU A 57 -0.26 -5.73 -6.72
C LEU A 57 -0.97 -4.48 -7.27
N THR A 58 -0.80 -3.32 -6.63
CA THR A 58 -1.35 -2.06 -7.11
C THR A 58 -0.41 -1.40 -8.13
N LEU A 59 -0.99 -0.61 -9.04
CA LEU A 59 -0.22 0.10 -10.04
C LEU A 59 0.38 1.36 -9.43
N ALA A 60 1.69 1.55 -9.59
CA ALA A 60 2.32 2.81 -9.20
C ALA A 60 1.80 3.97 -10.05
N ALA A 61 1.61 5.13 -9.40
CA ALA A 61 1.36 6.41 -10.06
C ALA A 61 2.55 7.33 -9.82
N VAL A 62 3.07 7.94 -10.88
CA VAL A 62 4.19 8.88 -10.81
C VAL A 62 3.86 10.17 -11.56
N GLU A 63 4.41 11.29 -11.11
CA GLU A 63 4.29 12.59 -11.75
C GLU A 63 5.58 12.92 -12.51
N CYS A 64 5.46 13.46 -13.72
CA CYS A 64 6.63 13.94 -14.48
C CYS A 64 7.12 15.29 -13.92
N ASP A 65 8.38 15.35 -13.50
CA ASP A 65 8.99 16.54 -12.92
C ASP A 65 9.02 17.77 -13.86
N GLU A 66 8.96 17.56 -15.18
CA GLU A 66 9.02 18.65 -16.16
C GLU A 66 7.65 19.25 -16.49
N CYS A 67 6.60 18.44 -16.54
CA CYS A 67 5.30 18.85 -17.07
C CYS A 67 4.10 18.55 -16.15
N GLY A 68 4.33 17.94 -14.99
CA GLY A 68 3.29 17.57 -14.02
C GLY A 68 2.32 16.48 -14.51
N ARG A 69 2.66 15.78 -15.59
CA ARG A 69 1.79 14.74 -16.15
C ARG A 69 1.83 13.49 -15.27
N LEU A 70 0.66 12.94 -14.96
CA LEU A 70 0.53 11.66 -14.26
C LEU A 70 0.73 10.48 -15.22
N TRP A 71 1.49 9.49 -14.76
CA TRP A 71 1.76 8.24 -15.43
C TRP A 71 1.39 7.08 -14.51
N PHE A 72 0.66 6.11 -15.07
CA PHE A 72 0.25 4.91 -14.35
C PHE A 72 1.01 3.71 -14.89
N GLN A 73 1.48 2.85 -13.99
CA GLN A 73 2.16 1.61 -14.35
C GLN A 73 1.22 0.70 -15.16
N GLU A 74 1.71 0.01 -16.19
CA GLU A 74 0.87 -0.91 -17.00
C GLU A 74 0.61 -2.23 -16.26
N LYS A 75 1.60 -2.71 -15.50
CA LYS A 75 1.53 -3.92 -14.67
C LYS A 75 2.35 -3.71 -13.40
N PRO A 76 1.94 -4.27 -12.25
CA PRO A 76 2.70 -4.17 -11.02
C PRO A 76 4.14 -4.66 -11.22
N ASN A 77 5.09 -4.00 -10.56
CA ASN A 77 6.53 -4.35 -10.59
C ASN A 77 7.19 -4.32 -12.00
N THR A 78 6.65 -3.54 -12.94
CA THR A 78 7.25 -3.34 -14.27
C THR A 78 7.64 -1.89 -14.54
N ASN A 79 8.74 -1.65 -15.27
CA ASN A 79 9.15 -0.30 -15.67
C ASN A 79 8.44 0.14 -16.96
N ARG A 80 7.11 0.02 -17.00
CA ARG A 80 6.27 0.40 -18.15
C ARG A 80 5.07 1.19 -17.67
N TYR A 81 4.85 2.34 -18.29
CA TYR A 81 3.84 3.30 -17.86
C TYR A 81 3.07 3.86 -19.05
N HIS A 82 1.80 4.18 -18.83
CA HIS A 82 0.96 4.91 -19.76
C HIS A 82 0.55 6.25 -19.15
N ALA A 83 0.45 7.27 -20.00
CA ALA A 83 0.01 8.59 -19.57
C ALA A 83 -1.46 8.53 -19.15
N TYR A 84 -1.78 9.16 -18.02
CA TYR A 84 -3.16 9.41 -17.66
C TYR A 84 -3.80 10.37 -18.66
N VAL A 85 -4.88 9.92 -19.31
CA VAL A 85 -5.72 10.77 -20.14
C VAL A 85 -7.09 10.78 -19.48
N PRO A 86 -7.49 11.86 -18.78
CA PRO A 86 -8.80 11.93 -18.17
C PRO A 86 -9.87 11.73 -19.23
N GLU A 87 -10.88 10.91 -18.94
CA GLU A 87 -12.04 10.76 -19.82
C GLU A 87 -12.69 12.13 -20.07
N VAL A 88 -13.10 12.36 -21.31
CA VAL A 88 -13.53 13.66 -21.83
C VAL A 88 -15.00 13.92 -21.48
N ASP A 89 -15.39 13.72 -20.23
CA ASP A 89 -16.64 14.29 -19.71
C ASP A 89 -16.30 15.61 -19.01
N ALA A 90 -16.44 16.68 -19.79
CA ALA A 90 -15.98 18.03 -19.47
C ALA A 90 -16.74 18.71 -18.31
N GLU A 91 -17.77 18.09 -17.71
CA GLU A 91 -18.71 18.79 -16.83
C GLU A 91 -18.44 18.69 -15.32
N LYS A 92 -17.38 18.01 -14.87
CA LYS A 92 -17.06 17.94 -13.42
C LYS A 92 -15.62 18.28 -13.07
N ARG A 93 -14.98 19.17 -13.83
CA ARG A 93 -13.62 19.67 -13.50
C ARG A 93 -13.69 20.91 -12.60
N THR A 94 -14.08 20.73 -11.34
CA THR A 94 -13.92 21.76 -10.30
C THR A 94 -13.11 21.20 -9.14
N LYS A 95 -11.80 21.50 -9.11
CA LYS A 95 -10.97 21.33 -7.91
C LYS A 95 -10.99 22.66 -7.15
N LYS A 96 -11.85 22.78 -6.13
CA LYS A 96 -11.63 23.79 -5.08
C LYS A 96 -10.54 23.28 -4.15
N LEU A 97 -9.30 23.71 -4.39
CA LEU A 97 -8.29 23.74 -3.32
C LEU A 97 -8.76 24.78 -2.31
N GLY A 98 -8.78 24.40 -1.03
CA GLY A 98 -9.56 25.04 0.03
C GLY A 98 -9.47 26.57 0.10
N ASP A 99 -10.52 27.17 0.67
CA ASP A 99 -10.53 28.58 1.05
C ASP A 99 -9.44 28.79 2.11
N PHE A 100 -8.28 29.32 1.69
CA PHE A 100 -7.34 29.93 2.63
C PHE A 100 -8.04 31.16 3.20
N LYS A 101 -8.75 31.00 4.33
CA LYS A 101 -9.08 32.14 5.16
C LYS A 101 -7.74 32.68 5.68
N SER A 102 -7.30 33.77 5.08
CA SER A 102 -6.27 34.63 5.63
C SER A 102 -6.63 34.93 7.07
N GLN A 103 -5.80 34.45 8.00
CA GLN A 103 -5.77 35.06 9.33
C GLN A 103 -5.10 36.41 9.18
N ASP A 104 -5.90 37.41 8.84
CA ASP A 104 -5.59 38.81 9.05
C ASP A 104 -6.93 39.53 9.18
N GLU A 105 -7.31 39.82 10.43
CA GLU A 105 -7.98 41.07 10.82
C GLU A 105 -8.21 41.07 12.35
N ARG A 106 -7.25 41.69 13.04
CA ARG A 106 -7.35 42.51 14.27
C ARG A 106 -7.93 41.90 15.55
#